data_AF-A0AA37H3D9-F1
#
_entry.id   AF-A0AA37H3D9-F1
#
_cell.length_a   1.000
_cell.length_b   1.000
_cell.length_c   1.000
_cell.angle_alpha   90.00
_cell.angle_beta   90.00
_cell.angle_gamma   90.00
#
_symmetry.space_group_name_H-M   'P 1'
#
loop_
_entity.id
_entity.type
_entity.pdbx_description
1 polymer ?
#
loop_
_entity_poly.entity_id
_entity_poly.type
_entity_poly.pdbx_seq_one_letter_code
_entity_poly.pdbx_strand_id
1 'polypeptide(L)'
;MDLQTLEDSTWIDKWKKAKDWDALVDLNTEFIELSAAGIQDVHTPYHLRPLDPESEELVPALLHLHEYGMLTTNSQPASASSCFSDEDEEWIDIRQIPFVEFFLRLDGTRPMHFLERLSRDRNLIITAVMHAHGVVVAPLPDGVTAIPLSFERVRPRMPQTNESAEWCVITATPDEPLSLDEFGFEDIPAVCNDLVVSCMVMPMHDGDLYKEEEDAMFLQKLEVVDILASIADHAREAGLESTRKSSLAESGSQATTH
;
A
#
# COMPACT_ATOMS: atom_id res chain seq x y z
N MET A 1 9.99 -5.70 24.42
CA MET A 1 9.21 -4.45 24.50
C MET A 1 7.78 -4.91 24.75
N ASP A 2 7.20 -4.57 25.89
CA ASP A 2 5.90 -5.12 26.30
C ASP A 2 4.77 -4.60 25.39
N LEU A 3 3.97 -5.53 24.87
CA LEU A 3 2.77 -5.27 24.06
C LEU A 3 1.66 -4.49 24.80
N GLN A 4 1.84 -4.23 26.10
CA GLN A 4 0.88 -3.55 26.97
C GLN A 4 1.00 -2.02 27.00
N THR A 5 1.97 -1.41 26.33
CA THR A 5 2.14 0.06 26.32
C THR A 5 1.66 0.77 25.05
N LEU A 6 1.08 0.04 24.07
CA LEU A 6 0.53 0.61 22.84
C LEU A 6 -0.94 1.07 22.98
N GLU A 7 -1.59 0.79 24.10
CA GLU A 7 -3.00 1.12 24.36
C GLU A 7 -3.28 2.63 24.54
N ASP A 8 -2.25 3.49 24.58
CA ASP A 8 -2.42 4.96 24.66
C ASP A 8 -1.83 5.72 23.45
N SER A 9 -1.65 5.08 22.29
CA SER A 9 -1.36 5.87 21.09
C SER A 9 -2.65 6.57 20.62
N THR A 10 -2.66 7.90 20.67
CA THR A 10 -3.80 8.71 20.20
C THR A 10 -4.18 8.38 18.76
N TRP A 11 -3.23 7.86 17.97
CA TRP A 11 -3.42 7.43 16.59
C TRP A 11 -4.34 6.21 16.45
N ILE A 12 -4.05 5.07 17.07
CA ILE A 12 -4.93 3.88 16.95
C ILE A 12 -6.35 4.20 17.44
N ASP A 13 -6.46 5.02 18.48
CA ASP A 13 -7.72 5.51 18.99
C ASP A 13 -8.47 6.41 18.01
N LYS A 14 -7.77 7.29 17.27
CA LYS A 14 -8.34 8.09 16.16
C LYS A 14 -8.88 7.17 15.06
N TRP A 15 -8.10 6.16 14.66
CA TRP A 15 -8.45 5.20 13.61
C TRP A 15 -9.70 4.39 13.99
N LYS A 16 -9.77 3.85 15.22
CA LYS A 16 -10.95 3.13 15.73
C LYS A 16 -12.21 4.00 15.82
N LYS A 17 -12.05 5.31 16.00
CA LYS A 17 -13.15 6.30 16.09
C LYS A 17 -13.51 6.94 14.74
N ALA A 18 -12.82 6.58 13.66
CA ALA A 18 -13.13 7.09 12.32
C ALA A 18 -14.58 6.74 11.95
N LYS A 19 -15.33 7.75 11.51
CA LYS A 19 -16.78 7.63 11.30
C LYS A 19 -17.14 6.95 9.99
N ASP A 20 -16.27 7.04 9.00
CA ASP A 20 -16.45 6.54 7.65
C ASP A 20 -15.09 6.35 6.95
N TRP A 21 -15.14 5.80 5.73
CA TRP A 21 -13.98 5.57 4.89
C TRP A 21 -13.19 6.85 4.58
N ASP A 22 -13.88 7.96 4.31
CA ASP A 22 -13.23 9.22 3.97
C ASP A 22 -12.38 9.73 5.13
N ALA A 23 -12.85 9.54 6.37
CA ALA A 23 -12.09 9.86 7.57
C ALA A 23 -10.85 8.96 7.75
N LEU A 24 -10.88 7.69 7.32
CA LEU A 24 -9.68 6.84 7.33
C LEU A 24 -8.64 7.32 6.33
N VAL A 25 -9.08 7.69 5.13
CA VAL A 25 -8.19 8.25 4.10
C VAL A 25 -7.61 9.59 4.57
N ASP A 26 -8.39 10.44 5.25
CA ASP A 26 -7.90 11.69 5.88
C ASP A 26 -6.85 11.40 6.96
N LEU A 27 -7.06 10.42 7.83
CA LEU A 27 -6.08 10.03 8.85
C LEU A 27 -4.79 9.50 8.24
N ASN A 28 -4.88 8.73 7.15
CA ASN A 28 -3.69 8.25 6.45
C ASN A 28 -2.95 9.37 5.71
N THR A 29 -3.69 10.36 5.19
CA THR A 29 -3.12 11.59 4.62
C THR A 29 -2.35 12.36 5.70
N GLU A 30 -2.96 12.57 6.89
CA GLU A 30 -2.31 13.21 8.05
C GLU A 30 -1.02 12.46 8.44
N PHE A 31 -1.06 11.12 8.47
CA PHE A 31 0.11 10.29 8.76
C PHE A 31 1.24 10.52 7.75
N ILE A 32 0.97 10.42 6.44
CA ILE A 32 1.98 10.58 5.39
C ILE A 32 2.60 11.99 5.43
N GLU A 33 1.77 13.04 5.56
CA GLU A 33 2.24 14.43 5.61
C GLU A 33 3.13 14.70 6.83
N LEU A 34 2.70 14.26 8.02
CA LEU A 34 3.49 14.45 9.24
C LEU A 34 4.77 13.63 9.23
N SER A 35 4.71 12.41 8.69
CA SER A 35 5.89 11.57 8.50
C SER A 35 6.91 12.23 7.58
N ALA A 36 6.48 12.75 6.44
CA ALA A 36 7.33 13.46 5.48
C ALA A 36 7.91 14.77 6.07
N ALA A 37 7.21 15.37 7.03
CA ALA A 37 7.71 16.52 7.79
C ALA A 37 8.72 16.15 8.91
N GLY A 38 9.08 14.86 9.05
CA GLY A 38 10.05 14.36 10.02
C GLY A 38 9.51 14.17 11.44
N ILE A 39 8.18 14.22 11.63
CA ILE A 39 7.55 13.99 12.94
C ILE A 39 7.68 12.50 13.30
N GLN A 40 8.26 12.22 14.48
CA GLN A 40 8.60 10.84 14.88
C GLN A 40 7.45 10.08 15.55
N ASP A 41 6.48 10.79 16.12
CA ASP A 41 5.36 10.22 16.90
C ASP A 41 4.08 10.14 16.05
N VAL A 42 4.19 9.41 14.92
CA VAL A 42 3.11 9.21 13.95
C VAL A 42 2.99 7.75 13.57
N HIS A 43 1.77 7.21 13.67
CA HIS A 43 1.50 5.79 13.51
C HIS A 43 0.16 5.55 12.82
N THR A 44 0.04 4.38 12.19
CA THR A 44 -1.23 3.80 11.73
C THR A 44 -1.34 2.38 12.30
N PRO A 45 -2.49 1.69 12.15
CA PRO A 45 -2.62 0.28 12.54
C PRO A 45 -1.58 -0.66 11.91
N TYR A 46 -1.06 -0.31 10.74
CA TYR A 46 -0.11 -1.11 9.96
C TYR A 46 1.30 -0.48 9.87
N HIS A 47 1.49 0.76 10.37
CA HIS A 47 2.78 1.43 10.45
C HIS A 47 3.06 1.94 11.87
N LEU A 48 3.97 1.27 12.58
CA LEU A 48 4.35 1.62 13.96
C LEU A 48 5.41 2.73 14.05
N ARG A 49 5.82 3.29 12.90
CA ARG A 49 6.88 4.29 12.77
C ARG A 49 6.56 5.21 11.59
N PRO A 50 7.22 6.39 11.50
CA PRO A 50 7.22 7.18 10.28
C PRO A 50 7.65 6.34 9.07
N LEU A 51 7.24 6.77 7.89
CA LEU A 51 7.71 6.28 6.59
C LEU A 51 9.24 6.24 6.54
N ASP A 52 9.75 5.18 5.92
CA ASP A 52 11.18 5.08 5.66
C ASP A 52 11.63 6.17 4.66
N PRO A 53 12.89 6.64 4.74
CA PRO A 53 13.40 7.70 3.87
C PRO A 53 13.26 7.42 2.37
N GLU A 54 13.26 6.15 1.96
CA GLU A 54 13.05 5.75 0.55
C GLU A 54 11.65 6.17 0.03
N SER A 55 10.67 6.34 0.91
CA SER A 55 9.31 6.72 0.52
C SER A 55 9.14 8.23 0.29
N GLU A 56 10.13 9.07 0.64
CA GLU A 56 10.03 10.54 0.53
C GLU A 56 9.67 11.00 -0.90
N GLU A 57 10.24 10.35 -1.92
CA GLU A 57 9.97 10.68 -3.32
C GLU A 57 8.56 10.26 -3.79
N LEU A 58 7.94 9.30 -3.11
CA LEU A 58 6.63 8.77 -3.45
C LEU A 58 5.49 9.60 -2.83
N VAL A 59 5.77 10.35 -1.76
CA VAL A 59 4.77 11.08 -0.96
C VAL A 59 3.77 11.88 -1.81
N PRO A 60 4.19 12.73 -2.78
CA PRO A 60 3.23 13.51 -3.57
C PRO A 60 2.26 12.65 -4.36
N ALA A 61 2.74 11.53 -4.92
CA ALA A 61 1.93 10.63 -5.71
C ALA A 61 0.99 9.77 -4.83
N LEU A 62 1.47 9.32 -3.66
CA LEU A 62 0.64 8.62 -2.67
C LEU A 62 -0.53 9.50 -2.19
N LEU A 63 -0.24 10.77 -1.85
CA LEU A 63 -1.27 11.73 -1.47
C LEU A 63 -2.26 12.01 -2.60
N HIS A 64 -1.81 12.02 -3.85
CA HIS A 64 -2.70 12.14 -5.00
C HIS A 64 -3.65 10.94 -5.13
N LEU A 65 -3.19 9.71 -4.85
CA LEU A 65 -4.07 8.53 -4.80
C LEU A 65 -5.16 8.65 -3.74
N HIS A 66 -4.90 9.31 -2.61
CA HIS A 66 -5.89 9.57 -1.57
C HIS A 66 -7.01 10.52 -2.02
N GLU A 67 -6.79 11.36 -3.04
CA GLU A 67 -7.86 12.18 -3.63
C GLU A 67 -8.94 11.32 -4.31
N TYR A 68 -8.57 10.12 -4.76
CA TYR A 68 -9.47 9.12 -5.34
C TYR A 68 -10.10 8.16 -4.31
N GLY A 69 -9.87 8.40 -3.01
CA GLY A 69 -10.40 7.58 -1.92
C GLY A 69 -9.65 6.26 -1.71
N MET A 70 -8.43 6.13 -2.24
CA MET A 70 -7.57 4.99 -1.98
C MET A 70 -6.85 5.19 -0.63
N LEU A 71 -6.77 4.14 0.16
CA LEU A 71 -6.04 4.13 1.43
C LEU A 71 -4.72 3.39 1.23
N THR A 72 -3.60 4.09 0.99
CA THR A 72 -2.31 3.43 0.72
C THR A 72 -1.69 2.90 2.01
N THR A 73 -1.35 1.63 2.04
CA THR A 73 -0.86 0.94 3.25
C THR A 73 0.61 0.61 3.20
N ASN A 74 1.18 0.39 2.02
CA ASN A 74 2.58 0.08 1.82
C ASN A 74 3.03 0.49 0.41
N SER A 75 4.31 0.82 0.25
CA SER A 75 4.90 1.12 -1.05
C SER A 75 6.41 1.10 -0.97
N GLN A 76 7.07 0.83 -2.10
CA GLN A 76 8.51 1.04 -2.23
C GLN A 76 8.85 1.53 -3.64
N PRO A 77 9.92 2.33 -3.81
CA PRO A 77 10.38 2.75 -5.12
C PRO A 77 11.17 1.65 -5.85
N ALA A 78 11.53 1.92 -7.11
CA ALA A 78 12.53 1.14 -7.80
C ALA A 78 13.91 1.51 -7.24
N SER A 79 14.72 0.51 -6.88
CA SER A 79 16.08 0.80 -6.42
C SER A 79 17.05 -0.32 -6.80
N ALA A 80 18.32 0.07 -6.91
CA ALA A 80 19.43 -0.84 -7.02
C ALA A 80 20.56 -0.28 -6.15
N SER A 81 21.06 -1.11 -5.23
CA SER A 81 22.11 -0.76 -4.29
C SER A 81 22.94 -1.98 -3.93
N SER A 82 24.10 -1.78 -3.32
CA SER A 82 24.90 -2.87 -2.76
C SER A 82 25.25 -2.55 -1.31
N CYS A 83 25.16 -3.56 -0.44
CA CYS A 83 25.61 -3.44 0.94
C CYS A 83 26.54 -4.61 1.29
N PHE A 84 27.36 -4.41 2.33
CA PHE A 84 28.16 -5.50 2.89
C PHE A 84 27.35 -6.20 3.97
N SER A 85 27.11 -7.50 3.81
CA SER A 85 26.53 -8.35 4.84
C SER A 85 27.62 -8.75 5.82
N ASP A 86 27.54 -8.24 7.04
CA ASP A 86 28.45 -8.64 8.12
C ASP A 86 28.27 -10.12 8.51
N GLU A 87 27.08 -10.70 8.25
CA GLU A 87 26.78 -12.10 8.57
C GLU A 87 27.37 -13.08 7.56
N ASP A 88 27.34 -12.72 6.28
CA ASP A 88 27.86 -13.57 5.19
C ASP A 88 29.29 -13.20 4.78
N GLU A 89 29.84 -12.12 5.36
CA GLU A 89 31.12 -11.51 5.00
C GLU A 89 31.25 -11.19 3.50
N GLU A 90 30.13 -10.85 2.83
CA GLU A 90 30.08 -10.61 1.39
C GLU A 90 29.29 -9.36 1.01
N TRP A 91 29.58 -8.85 -0.20
CA TRP A 91 28.77 -7.80 -0.80
C TRP A 91 27.52 -8.42 -1.42
N ILE A 92 26.36 -7.91 -1.04
CA ILE A 92 25.06 -8.32 -1.57
C ILE A 92 24.50 -7.16 -2.39
N ASP A 93 24.11 -7.49 -3.61
CA ASP A 93 23.34 -6.57 -4.46
C ASP A 93 21.86 -6.67 -4.09
N ILE A 94 21.27 -5.53 -3.74
CA ILE A 94 19.88 -5.36 -3.39
C ILE A 94 19.19 -4.63 -4.54
N ARG A 95 18.14 -5.28 -5.08
CA ARG A 95 17.30 -4.72 -6.14
C ARG A 95 15.85 -4.75 -5.71
N GLN A 96 15.20 -3.59 -5.76
CA GLN A 96 13.80 -3.39 -5.40
C GLN A 96 12.97 -3.13 -6.66
N ILE A 97 11.91 -3.92 -6.83
CA ILE A 97 10.87 -3.65 -7.83
C ILE A 97 9.83 -2.74 -7.19
N PRO A 98 9.42 -1.64 -7.83
CA PRO A 98 8.45 -0.73 -7.23
C PRO A 98 7.10 -1.44 -7.09
N PHE A 99 6.42 -1.18 -5.97
CA PHE A 99 5.03 -1.60 -5.79
C PHE A 99 4.28 -0.58 -4.94
N VAL A 100 2.96 -0.63 -5.01
CA VAL A 100 2.07 0.06 -4.08
C VAL A 100 0.96 -0.89 -3.64
N GLU A 101 0.63 -0.81 -2.36
CA GLU A 101 -0.50 -1.47 -1.75
C GLU A 101 -1.52 -0.42 -1.29
N PHE A 102 -2.78 -0.64 -1.63
CA PHE A 102 -3.87 0.22 -1.17
C PHE A 102 -5.17 -0.55 -0.97
N PHE A 103 -6.02 0.00 -0.12
CA PHE A 103 -7.41 -0.42 0.01
C PHE A 103 -8.35 0.55 -0.70
N LEU A 104 -9.46 0.03 -1.20
CA LEU A 104 -10.51 0.80 -1.85
C LEU A 104 -11.90 0.31 -1.42
N ARG A 105 -12.76 1.22 -0.99
CA ARG A 105 -14.17 0.92 -0.72
C ARG A 105 -14.96 0.73 -2.02
N LEU A 106 -15.82 -0.27 -2.05
CA LEU A 106 -16.68 -0.60 -3.18
C LEU A 106 -18.08 0.02 -3.03
N ASP A 107 -18.16 1.35 -3.05
CA ASP A 107 -19.41 2.11 -2.96
C ASP A 107 -19.98 2.49 -4.34
N GLY A 108 -20.85 1.63 -4.87
CA GLY A 108 -21.50 1.84 -6.17
C GLY A 108 -20.66 1.31 -7.33
N THR A 109 -20.82 1.89 -8.52
CA THR A 109 -20.30 1.28 -9.76
C THR A 109 -18.92 1.79 -10.18
N ARG A 110 -18.49 2.96 -9.70
CA ARG A 110 -17.21 3.56 -10.13
C ARG A 110 -15.98 2.82 -9.61
N PRO A 111 -15.90 2.40 -8.32
CA PRO A 111 -14.78 1.59 -7.85
C PRO A 111 -14.63 0.28 -8.63
N MET A 112 -15.75 -0.40 -8.94
CA MET A 112 -15.72 -1.61 -9.76
C MET A 112 -15.24 -1.35 -11.20
N HIS A 113 -15.69 -0.26 -11.82
CA HIS A 113 -15.21 0.13 -13.15
C HIS A 113 -13.72 0.50 -13.15
N PHE A 114 -13.24 1.15 -12.10
CA PHE A 114 -11.81 1.39 -11.90
C PHE A 114 -11.01 0.08 -11.85
N LEU A 115 -11.41 -0.89 -11.02
CA LEU A 115 -10.74 -2.19 -10.91
C LEU A 115 -10.76 -2.97 -12.23
N GLU A 116 -11.87 -2.93 -12.96
CA GLU A 116 -12.00 -3.55 -14.29
C GLU A 116 -11.03 -2.92 -15.30
N ARG A 117 -10.84 -1.61 -15.24
CA ARG A 117 -9.88 -0.90 -16.10
C ARG A 117 -8.44 -1.21 -15.72
N LEU A 118 -8.13 -1.10 -14.43
CA LEU A 118 -6.80 -1.36 -13.89
C LEU A 118 -6.35 -2.79 -14.23
N SER A 119 -7.21 -3.79 -14.03
CA SER A 119 -6.92 -5.21 -14.35
C SER A 119 -6.71 -5.51 -15.83
N ARG A 120 -7.11 -4.60 -16.73
CA ARG A 120 -6.87 -4.71 -18.17
C ARG A 120 -5.59 -4.04 -18.63
N ASP A 121 -4.91 -3.30 -17.74
CA ASP A 121 -3.63 -2.70 -18.06
C ASP A 121 -2.57 -3.80 -18.22
N ARG A 122 -1.96 -3.87 -19.40
CA ARG A 122 -0.96 -4.90 -19.72
C ARG A 122 0.42 -4.56 -19.17
N ASN A 123 0.61 -3.33 -18.70
CA ASN A 123 1.85 -2.86 -18.11
C ASN A 123 1.86 -3.07 -16.59
N LEU A 124 0.79 -3.60 -15.99
CA LEU A 124 0.68 -3.80 -14.55
C LEU A 124 0.43 -5.26 -14.21
N ILE A 125 0.97 -5.69 -13.08
CA ILE A 125 0.60 -6.91 -12.38
C ILE A 125 -0.20 -6.49 -11.15
N ILE A 126 -1.39 -7.07 -10.98
CA ILE A 126 -2.34 -6.67 -9.95
C ILE A 126 -2.82 -7.91 -9.21
N THR A 127 -2.63 -7.90 -7.89
CA THR A 127 -3.27 -8.85 -6.97
C THR A 127 -4.35 -8.11 -6.21
N ALA A 128 -5.57 -8.66 -6.15
CA ALA A 128 -6.67 -8.04 -5.43
C ALA A 128 -7.43 -9.06 -4.58
N VAL A 129 -7.72 -8.70 -3.33
CA VAL A 129 -8.50 -9.52 -2.38
C VAL A 129 -9.70 -8.71 -1.90
N MET A 130 -10.89 -9.30 -2.01
CA MET A 130 -12.13 -8.65 -1.58
C MET A 130 -12.52 -9.10 -0.17
N HIS A 131 -12.73 -8.10 0.69
CA HIS A 131 -13.19 -8.24 2.07
C HIS A 131 -14.63 -7.71 2.15
N ALA A 132 -15.56 -8.56 2.61
CA ALA A 132 -16.91 -8.10 2.94
C ALA A 132 -17.16 -8.35 4.41
N HIS A 133 -17.54 -7.29 5.12
CA HIS A 133 -17.88 -7.36 6.54
C HIS A 133 -16.78 -8.01 7.41
N GLY A 134 -15.51 -7.72 7.12
CA GLY A 134 -14.39 -8.30 7.86
C GLY A 134 -13.92 -9.69 7.40
N VAL A 135 -14.59 -10.31 6.42
CA VAL A 135 -14.30 -11.69 5.97
C VAL A 135 -13.84 -11.69 4.51
N VAL A 136 -12.86 -12.53 4.16
CA VAL A 136 -12.45 -12.74 2.77
C VAL A 136 -13.57 -13.48 2.02
N VAL A 137 -14.12 -12.89 0.97
CA VAL A 137 -15.35 -13.42 0.33
C VAL A 137 -15.10 -14.20 -0.96
N ALA A 138 -14.11 -13.84 -1.79
CA ALA A 138 -13.63 -14.60 -2.96
C ALA A 138 -12.66 -13.73 -3.79
N PRO A 139 -11.82 -14.33 -4.66
CA PRO A 139 -11.26 -13.61 -5.81
C PRO A 139 -12.39 -13.16 -6.75
N LEU A 140 -12.26 -11.94 -7.31
CA LEU A 140 -13.28 -11.31 -8.16
C LEU A 140 -13.65 -12.19 -9.38
N PRO A 141 -14.92 -12.20 -9.84
CA PRO A 141 -15.35 -13.06 -10.94
C PRO A 141 -14.72 -12.62 -12.27
N ASP A 142 -14.08 -13.56 -12.98
CA ASP A 142 -13.72 -13.53 -14.40
C ASP A 142 -13.10 -12.23 -14.94
N GLY A 143 -11.98 -11.81 -14.36
CA GLY A 143 -11.18 -10.70 -14.92
C GLY A 143 -9.87 -10.39 -14.19
N VAL A 144 -9.78 -10.72 -12.90
CA VAL A 144 -8.54 -10.60 -12.13
C VAL A 144 -7.96 -11.99 -11.98
N THR A 145 -7.09 -12.36 -12.90
CA THR A 145 -6.32 -13.60 -12.71
C THR A 145 -5.38 -13.32 -11.54
N ALA A 146 -5.63 -13.97 -10.40
CA ALA A 146 -4.59 -14.22 -9.42
C ALA A 146 -3.54 -15.09 -10.13
N ILE A 147 -2.64 -14.47 -10.88
CA ILE A 147 -1.51 -15.18 -11.46
C ILE A 147 -0.52 -15.31 -10.32
N PRO A 148 -0.22 -16.54 -9.89
CA PRO A 148 0.73 -16.77 -8.82
C PRO A 148 2.09 -16.26 -9.31
N LEU A 149 2.56 -15.18 -8.71
CA LEU A 149 3.96 -14.80 -8.83
C LEU A 149 4.75 -15.91 -8.15
N SER A 150 5.50 -16.66 -8.95
CA SER A 150 6.62 -17.44 -8.44
C SER A 150 7.51 -16.48 -7.65
N PHE A 151 7.41 -16.57 -6.32
CA PHE A 151 8.36 -15.98 -5.40
C PHE A 151 9.72 -16.65 -5.63
N GLU A 152 10.53 -16.08 -6.51
CA GLU A 152 11.97 -16.30 -6.44
C GLU A 152 12.60 -15.04 -5.88
N ARG A 153 12.65 -14.95 -4.54
CA ARG A 153 13.90 -14.48 -3.94
C ARG A 153 14.92 -15.53 -4.35
N VAL A 154 15.83 -15.20 -5.27
CA VAL A 154 17.07 -15.96 -5.40
C VAL A 154 17.86 -15.69 -4.11
N ARG A 155 17.54 -16.42 -3.04
CA ARG A 155 18.42 -16.51 -1.87
C ARG A 155 19.48 -17.56 -2.21
N PRO A 156 20.78 -17.21 -2.19
CA PRO A 156 21.78 -18.20 -1.84
C PRO A 156 21.42 -18.73 -0.44
N ARG A 157 21.54 -20.04 -0.25
CA ARG A 157 21.22 -20.73 1.01
C ARG A 157 21.88 -20.02 2.21
N MET A 158 21.09 -19.49 3.12
CA MET A 158 21.56 -19.25 4.50
C MET A 158 21.31 -20.49 5.37
N PRO A 159 22.32 -20.98 6.11
CA PRO A 159 22.09 -21.69 7.35
C PRO A 159 21.86 -20.69 8.49
N GLN A 160 20.75 -20.89 9.18
CA GLN A 160 20.35 -20.45 10.52
C GLN A 160 21.47 -19.82 11.38
N THR A 161 21.33 -18.54 11.73
CA THR A 161 20.94 -18.05 13.07
C THR A 161 21.35 -16.57 13.20
N ASN A 162 20.37 -15.64 13.23
CA ASN A 162 20.46 -14.41 14.01
C ASN A 162 19.13 -13.65 13.96
N GLU A 163 18.54 -13.49 15.14
CA GLU A 163 17.34 -12.70 15.38
C GLU A 163 17.71 -11.21 15.36
N SER A 164 17.65 -10.55 14.20
CA SER A 164 17.67 -9.08 14.16
C SER A 164 16.83 -8.55 12.99
N ALA A 165 15.82 -7.74 13.33
CA ALA A 165 15.01 -6.93 12.42
C ALA A 165 14.53 -7.63 11.13
N GLU A 166 13.95 -8.82 11.27
CA GLU A 166 13.21 -9.40 10.17
C GLU A 166 11.95 -8.56 9.92
N TRP A 167 11.91 -7.90 8.76
CA TRP A 167 10.66 -7.69 8.06
C TRP A 167 9.96 -9.05 8.01
N CYS A 168 8.89 -9.20 8.79
CA CYS A 168 7.94 -10.26 8.59
C CYS A 168 7.21 -9.91 7.29
N VAL A 169 7.85 -10.20 6.15
CA VAL A 169 7.15 -10.28 4.89
C VAL A 169 6.25 -11.49 5.07
N ILE A 170 5.00 -11.24 5.45
CA ILE A 170 3.94 -12.20 5.23
C ILE A 170 3.77 -12.21 3.72
N THR A 171 4.60 -13.01 3.05
CA THR A 171 4.23 -13.53 1.76
C THR A 171 2.96 -14.32 2.06
N ALA A 172 1.82 -13.84 1.58
CA ALA A 172 0.72 -14.74 1.33
C ALA A 172 1.32 -15.90 0.55
N THR A 173 1.44 -17.05 1.20
CA THR A 173 1.50 -18.29 0.45
C THR A 173 0.28 -18.24 -0.48
N PRO A 174 0.37 -18.73 -1.72
CA PRO A 174 -0.75 -18.70 -2.68
C PRO A 174 -2.09 -19.24 -2.13
N ASP A 175 -2.04 -19.93 -0.99
CA ASP A 175 -3.14 -20.59 -0.34
C ASP A 175 -3.84 -19.77 0.77
N GLU A 176 -3.29 -18.63 1.22
CA GLU A 176 -3.88 -17.81 2.30
C GLU A 176 -3.92 -16.31 1.95
N PRO A 177 -5.12 -15.73 1.71
CA PRO A 177 -5.27 -14.30 1.48
C PRO A 177 -4.89 -13.51 2.74
N LEU A 178 -4.18 -12.38 2.57
CA LEU A 178 -3.85 -11.49 3.69
C LEU A 178 -5.13 -11.09 4.42
N SER A 179 -5.16 -11.30 5.73
CA SER A 179 -6.35 -11.02 6.54
C SER A 179 -6.35 -9.57 7.01
N LEU A 180 -7.52 -9.03 7.37
CA LEU A 180 -7.57 -7.66 7.92
C LEU A 180 -6.83 -7.54 9.26
N ASP A 181 -6.69 -8.65 9.99
CA ASP A 181 -5.97 -8.74 11.25
C ASP A 181 -4.47 -8.43 11.06
N GLU A 182 -3.90 -8.79 9.91
CA GLU A 182 -2.50 -8.50 9.59
C GLU A 182 -2.23 -7.00 9.40
N PHE A 183 -3.29 -6.23 9.11
CA PHE A 183 -3.24 -4.77 8.99
C PHE A 183 -3.71 -4.03 10.25
N GLY A 184 -4.13 -4.74 11.30
CA GLY A 184 -4.74 -4.13 12.49
C GLY A 184 -6.12 -3.51 12.21
N PHE A 185 -6.82 -3.99 11.17
CA PHE A 185 -8.11 -3.45 10.73
C PHE A 185 -9.32 -4.21 11.27
N GLU A 186 -9.13 -5.32 11.98
CA GLU A 186 -10.17 -6.23 12.47
C GLU A 186 -11.24 -5.54 13.35
N ASP A 187 -10.83 -4.49 14.05
CA ASP A 187 -11.68 -3.72 14.96
C ASP A 187 -12.04 -2.32 14.43
N ILE A 188 -11.74 -2.01 13.16
CA ILE A 188 -12.02 -0.68 12.58
C ILE A 188 -13.38 -0.69 11.87
N PRO A 189 -14.41 -0.02 12.42
CA PRO A 189 -15.77 -0.14 11.91
C PRO A 189 -15.94 0.33 10.47
N ALA A 190 -15.18 1.34 10.05
CA ALA A 190 -15.24 1.87 8.69
C ALA A 190 -14.64 0.92 7.63
N VAL A 191 -13.83 -0.07 8.04
CA VAL A 191 -13.35 -1.14 7.16
C VAL A 191 -14.26 -2.36 7.29
N CYS A 192 -14.53 -2.80 8.53
CA CYS A 192 -15.26 -4.02 8.81
C CYS A 192 -16.76 -3.98 8.51
N ASN A 193 -17.37 -2.81 8.31
CA ASN A 193 -18.79 -2.72 7.95
C ASN A 193 -19.03 -2.50 6.45
N ASP A 194 -17.98 -2.22 5.68
CA ASP A 194 -18.08 -1.93 4.26
C ASP A 194 -17.59 -3.12 3.42
N LEU A 195 -17.83 -3.02 2.11
CA LEU A 195 -17.21 -3.88 1.11
C LEU A 195 -15.92 -3.18 0.64
N VAL A 196 -14.78 -3.81 0.86
CA VAL A 196 -13.46 -3.22 0.58
C VAL A 196 -12.63 -4.21 -0.22
N VAL A 197 -11.80 -3.71 -1.12
CA VAL A 197 -10.79 -4.49 -1.81
C VAL A 197 -9.40 -4.02 -1.39
N SER A 198 -8.50 -4.94 -1.08
CA SER A 198 -7.06 -4.68 -0.99
C SER A 198 -6.43 -4.97 -2.35
N CYS A 199 -5.54 -4.10 -2.79
CA CYS A 199 -4.84 -4.20 -4.06
C CYS A 199 -3.34 -4.05 -3.84
N MET A 200 -2.55 -4.94 -4.45
CA MET A 200 -1.11 -4.78 -4.62
C MET A 200 -0.83 -4.65 -6.11
N VAL A 201 -0.12 -3.59 -6.50
CA VAL A 201 0.17 -3.26 -7.90
C VAL A 201 1.68 -3.09 -8.08
N MET A 202 2.22 -3.71 -9.11
CA MET A 202 3.62 -3.61 -9.52
C MET A 202 3.71 -3.54 -11.05
N PRO A 203 4.82 -3.04 -11.62
CA PRO A 203 4.96 -3.00 -13.07
C PRO A 203 5.07 -4.42 -13.63
N MET A 204 4.49 -4.64 -14.81
CA MET A 204 4.78 -5.81 -15.61
C MET A 204 6.23 -5.75 -16.04
N HIS A 205 6.97 -6.81 -15.73
CA HIS A 205 8.36 -6.96 -16.16
C HIS A 205 8.53 -8.32 -16.84
N ASP A 206 9.49 -8.41 -17.76
CA ASP A 206 9.87 -9.70 -18.28
C ASP A 206 10.54 -10.55 -17.18
N GLY A 207 10.49 -11.88 -17.33
CA GLY A 207 11.16 -12.80 -16.41
C GLY A 207 12.70 -12.71 -16.47
N ASP A 208 13.23 -11.90 -17.39
CA ASP A 208 14.66 -11.66 -17.56
C ASP A 208 15.12 -10.42 -16.78
N LEU A 209 14.23 -9.66 -16.13
CA LEU A 209 14.57 -8.50 -15.30
C LEU A 209 15.64 -8.84 -14.24
N TYR A 210 15.53 -10.01 -13.61
CA TYR A 210 16.49 -10.48 -12.61
C TYR A 210 17.83 -10.94 -13.19
N LYS A 211 17.92 -11.11 -14.52
CA LYS A 211 19.16 -11.49 -15.22
C LYS A 211 19.96 -10.28 -15.68
N GLU A 212 19.43 -9.07 -15.54
CA GLU A 212 20.17 -7.85 -15.87
C GLU A 212 21.40 -7.73 -14.98
N GLU A 213 22.59 -7.64 -15.56
CA GLU A 213 23.83 -7.52 -14.77
C GLU A 213 24.09 -6.06 -14.36
N GLU A 214 23.59 -5.10 -15.15
CA GLU A 214 23.79 -3.66 -14.92
C GLU A 214 22.60 -3.03 -14.20
N ASP A 215 22.84 -2.39 -13.05
CA ASP A 215 21.79 -1.72 -12.26
C ASP A 215 21.07 -0.62 -13.05
N ALA A 216 21.79 0.09 -13.91
CA ALA A 216 21.18 1.11 -14.79
C ALA A 216 20.17 0.50 -15.77
N MET A 217 20.45 -0.70 -16.29
CA MET A 217 19.52 -1.41 -17.18
C MET A 217 18.33 -1.97 -16.40
N PHE A 218 18.56 -2.49 -15.19
CA PHE A 218 17.50 -2.92 -14.28
C PHE A 218 16.53 -1.77 -13.97
N LEU A 219 17.05 -0.61 -13.54
CA LEU A 219 16.24 0.56 -13.23
C LEU A 219 15.53 1.10 -14.47
N GLN A 220 16.22 1.19 -15.61
CA GLN A 220 15.62 1.66 -16.86
C GLN A 220 14.41 0.81 -17.27
N LYS A 221 14.46 -0.52 -17.09
CA LYS A 221 13.32 -1.40 -17.39
C LYS A 221 12.11 -1.13 -16.50
N LEU A 222 12.32 -0.65 -15.28
CA LEU A 222 11.26 -0.34 -14.31
C LEU A 222 10.69 1.07 -14.49
N GLU A 223 11.53 2.05 -14.84
CA GLU A 223 11.11 3.44 -15.10
C GLU A 223 10.13 3.57 -16.28
N VAL A 224 10.02 2.56 -17.14
CA VAL A 224 9.05 2.54 -18.25
C VAL A 224 7.60 2.63 -17.74
N VAL A 225 7.34 2.16 -16.52
CA VAL A 225 5.99 2.08 -15.95
C VAL A 225 5.96 2.82 -14.61
N ASP A 226 5.48 4.05 -14.64
CA ASP A 226 5.09 4.78 -13.44
C ASP A 226 3.75 4.23 -12.92
N ILE A 227 3.83 3.32 -11.95
CA ILE A 227 2.65 2.63 -11.41
C ILE A 227 1.68 3.59 -10.72
N LEU A 228 2.18 4.62 -10.02
CA LEU A 228 1.33 5.55 -9.27
C LEU A 228 0.58 6.48 -10.23
N ALA A 229 1.27 7.00 -11.24
CA ALA A 229 0.63 7.78 -12.30
C ALA A 229 -0.39 6.94 -13.08
N SER A 230 -0.06 5.68 -13.40
CA SER A 230 -0.97 4.77 -14.10
C SER A 230 -2.24 4.50 -13.29
N ILE A 231 -2.13 4.27 -11.98
CA ILE A 231 -3.28 4.08 -11.09
C ILE A 231 -4.15 5.33 -11.05
N ALA A 232 -3.55 6.51 -10.89
CA ALA A 232 -4.26 7.78 -10.87
C ALA A 232 -5.03 8.05 -12.18
N ASP A 233 -4.41 7.76 -13.33
CA ASP A 233 -5.06 7.90 -14.64
C ASP A 233 -6.28 6.98 -14.78
N HIS A 234 -6.17 5.72 -14.37
CA HIS A 234 -7.31 4.80 -14.38
C HIS A 234 -8.41 5.25 -13.41
N ALA A 235 -8.05 5.80 -12.26
CA ALA A 235 -8.99 6.31 -11.25
C ALA A 235 -9.77 7.52 -11.78
N ARG A 236 -9.05 8.47 -12.40
CA ARG A 236 -9.63 9.64 -13.07
C ARG A 236 -10.57 9.25 -14.20
N GLU A 237 -10.16 8.34 -15.07
CA GLU A 237 -10.98 7.87 -16.19
C GLU A 237 -12.21 7.07 -15.73
N ALA A 238 -12.13 6.42 -14.58
CA ALA A 238 -13.29 5.80 -13.93
C ALA A 238 -14.19 6.79 -13.17
N GLY A 239 -13.77 8.05 -13.01
CA GLY A 239 -14.53 9.12 -12.37
C GLY A 239 -14.54 9.07 -10.83
N LEU A 240 -13.45 8.60 -10.22
CA LEU A 240 -13.33 8.49 -8.75
C LEU A 240 -13.15 9.84 -8.03
N GLU A 241 -12.77 10.93 -8.71
CA GLU A 241 -12.42 12.25 -8.12
C GLU A 241 -13.54 12.97 -7.33
N SER A 242 -14.79 12.50 -7.39
CA SER A 242 -15.96 13.21 -6.82
C SER A 242 -16.65 12.46 -5.68
N THR A 243 -16.08 11.36 -5.20
CA THR A 243 -16.72 10.54 -4.15
C THR A 243 -16.42 11.01 -2.73
N ARG A 244 -15.31 11.72 -2.48
CA ARG A 244 -14.98 12.19 -1.11
C ARG A 244 -15.89 13.34 -0.70
N LYS A 245 -16.65 13.15 0.38
CA LYS A 245 -17.33 14.26 1.06
C LYS A 245 -16.27 15.04 1.84
N SER A 246 -15.70 16.07 1.23
CA SER A 246 -14.72 16.93 1.90
C SER A 246 -15.29 17.47 3.22
N SER A 247 -14.78 16.94 4.33
CA SER A 247 -15.05 17.43 5.70
C SER A 247 -14.41 18.80 5.94
N LEU A 248 -13.45 19.18 5.10
CA LEU A 248 -12.69 20.43 5.17
C LEU A 248 -13.47 21.66 4.67
N ALA A 249 -14.60 21.48 3.97
CA ALA A 249 -15.41 22.59 3.46
C ALA A 249 -16.40 23.17 4.50
N GLU A 250 -16.70 22.47 5.60
CA GLU A 250 -17.72 22.91 6.56
C GLU A 250 -17.18 23.79 7.71
N SER A 251 -15.86 23.97 7.83
CA SER A 251 -15.25 24.82 8.88
C SER A 251 -15.05 26.29 8.48
N GLY A 252 -15.44 26.69 7.26
CA GLY A 252 -15.10 28.00 6.67
C GLY A 252 -16.21 29.05 6.58
N SER A 253 -17.40 28.87 7.17
CA SER A 253 -18.49 29.85 7.02
C SER A 253 -19.32 30.08 8.28
N GLN A 254 -18.68 30.50 9.37
CA GLN A 254 -19.36 31.26 10.43
C GLN A 254 -18.47 32.39 10.97
N ALA A 255 -18.50 33.53 10.27
CA ALA A 255 -18.23 34.86 10.81
C ALA A 255 -18.65 35.87 9.72
N THR A 256 -19.43 36.93 9.91
CA THR A 256 -20.14 37.55 11.03
C THR A 256 -21.08 38.57 10.38
N THR A 257 -22.37 38.59 10.69
CA THR A 257 -23.21 39.79 10.55
C THR A 257 -24.23 39.79 11.68
N HIS A 258 -23.98 40.61 12.70
CA HIS A 258 -24.97 41.37 13.45
C HIS A 258 -24.26 42.47 14.24
#